data_AF-X1HNT5-F1
#
_entry.id   AF-X1HNT5-F1
#
_cell.length_a   1.000
_cell.length_b   1.000
_cell.length_c   1.000
_cell.angle_alpha   90.00
_cell.angle_beta   90.00
_cell.angle_gamma   90.00
#
_symmetry.space_group_name_H-M   'P 1'
#
loop_
_entity.id
_entity.type
_entity.pdbx_description
1 polymer ?
#
loop_
_entity_poly.entity_id
_entity_poly.type
_entity_poly.pdbx_seq_one_letter_code
_entity_poly.pdbx_strand_id
1 'polypeptide(L)'
;MYFVKWAIKKDLKVFDLENEKSKTMTPSVGEFSKFLDKIEEENSFYFEEGGGDSFKLLARRRGHQVFTLPGIRTKECREGLKLPKTDENDASVIKILIKEYLEEFYEFKELDEITARISIIFKERADTEKIMVATKLRLFALKNRLELVNLNGYEKEAVEKKEAIIRALQEDFELQTKLLQIEVQRHPVWSDYLKGIKGVGPAVAGGLIAGGQKGFSI
;
A
#
# COMPACT_ATOMS: atom_id res chain seq x y z
N MET A 1 15.56 7.12 16.90
CA MET A 1 15.22 6.20 15.78
C MET A 1 13.70 6.12 15.60
N TYR A 2 13.19 6.23 14.36
CA TYR A 2 11.74 6.23 14.11
C TYR A 2 11.27 5.09 13.21
N PHE A 3 10.16 4.46 13.58
CA PHE A 3 9.41 3.53 12.74
C PHE A 3 8.14 4.22 12.23
N VAL A 4 7.88 4.15 10.93
CA VAL A 4 6.72 4.82 10.32
C VAL A 4 5.84 3.80 9.63
N LYS A 5 4.57 3.74 10.06
CA LYS A 5 3.54 2.91 9.48
C LYS A 5 2.59 3.78 8.66
N TRP A 6 2.82 3.81 7.34
CA TRP A 6 1.98 4.57 6.42
C TRP A 6 0.74 3.76 6.02
N ALA A 7 -0.42 4.08 6.58
CA ALA A 7 -1.68 3.46 6.16
C ALA A 7 -2.38 4.34 5.12
N ILE A 8 -2.66 3.78 3.94
CA ILE A 8 -3.51 4.40 2.91
C ILE A 8 -4.93 4.68 3.44
N LYS A 9 -5.35 3.98 4.52
CA LYS A 9 -6.75 3.86 4.90
C LYS A 9 -7.26 4.79 5.99
N LYS A 10 -6.44 5.66 6.62
CA LYS A 10 -6.93 6.80 7.45
C LYS A 10 -5.83 7.65 8.08
N ASP A 11 -4.80 7.02 8.65
CA ASP A 11 -3.83 7.70 9.50
C ASP A 11 -2.39 7.21 9.29
N LEU A 12 -1.44 8.12 9.37
CA LEU A 12 -0.01 7.84 9.48
C LEU A 12 0.36 7.67 10.95
N LYS A 13 0.96 6.53 11.32
CA LYS A 13 1.51 6.32 12.66
C LYS A 13 3.04 6.41 12.62
N VAL A 14 3.59 7.21 13.51
CA VAL A 14 5.03 7.35 13.73
C VAL A 14 5.36 6.92 15.15
N PHE A 15 6.33 6.03 15.30
CA PHE A 15 6.80 5.51 16.57
C PHE A 15 8.22 5.98 16.81
N ASP A 16 8.42 6.69 17.92
CA ASP A 16 9.71 6.94 18.51
C ASP A 16 10.12 5.67 19.26
N LEU A 17 11.03 4.90 18.67
CA LEU A 17 11.43 3.61 19.22
C LEU A 17 12.35 3.75 20.45
N GLU A 18 12.99 4.91 20.62
CA GLU A 18 13.86 5.20 21.76
C GLU A 18 13.04 5.61 22.98
N ASN A 19 12.11 6.55 22.77
CA ASN A 19 11.28 7.10 23.85
C ASN A 19 9.97 6.34 24.06
N GLU A 20 9.70 5.30 23.26
CA GLU A 20 8.49 4.47 23.31
C GLU A 20 7.20 5.29 23.18
N LYS A 21 7.25 6.34 22.35
CA LYS A 21 6.12 7.23 22.08
C LYS A 21 5.57 6.99 20.68
N SER A 22 4.26 7.10 20.52
CA SER A 22 3.61 7.07 19.20
C SER A 22 2.87 8.37 18.92
N LYS A 23 2.86 8.78 17.66
CA LYS A 23 2.08 9.91 17.16
C LYS A 23 1.28 9.49 15.93
N THR A 24 0.03 9.89 15.91
CA THR A 24 -0.86 9.77 14.75
C THR A 24 -0.92 11.11 14.01
N MET A 25 -0.90 11.10 12.68
CA MET A 25 -1.09 12.28 11.85
C MET A 25 -1.78 11.95 10.54
N THR A 26 -2.31 12.97 9.86
CA THR A 26 -2.90 12.80 8.52
C THR A 26 -1.84 12.30 7.54
N PRO A 27 -2.13 11.28 6.71
CA PRO A 27 -1.18 10.71 5.77
C PRO A 27 -1.00 11.64 4.56
N SER A 28 -0.27 12.74 4.76
CA SER A 28 0.04 13.72 3.73
C SER A 28 1.52 14.09 3.72
N VAL A 29 2.03 14.41 2.54
CA VAL A 29 3.42 14.86 2.35
C VAL A 29 3.72 16.12 3.18
N GLY A 30 2.76 17.04 3.29
CA GLY A 30 2.93 18.27 4.06
C GLY A 30 3.05 18.02 5.57
N GLU A 31 2.17 17.18 6.13
CA GLU A 31 2.25 16.82 7.55
C GLU A 31 3.52 16.03 7.87
N PHE A 32 3.95 15.13 6.99
CA PHE A 32 5.21 14.42 7.16
C PHE A 32 6.41 15.37 7.07
N SER A 33 6.41 16.32 6.13
CA SER A 33 7.48 17.34 6.03
C SER A 33 7.58 18.17 7.30
N LYS A 34 6.45 18.59 7.89
CA LYS A 34 6.43 19.30 9.18
C LYS A 34 6.94 18.45 10.34
N PHE A 35 6.76 17.14 10.27
CA PHE A 35 7.33 16.22 11.25
C PHE A 35 8.85 16.13 11.08
N LEU A 36 9.34 15.96 9.85
CA LEU A 36 10.78 15.96 9.55
C LEU A 36 11.47 17.28 9.96
N ASP A 37 10.83 18.42 9.72
CA ASP A 37 11.32 19.76 10.13
C ASP A 37 11.54 19.91 11.64
N LYS A 38 10.97 19.03 12.45
CA LYS A 38 11.09 19.08 13.92
C LYS A 38 12.19 18.16 14.46
N ILE A 39 12.81 17.36 13.59
CA ILE A 39 13.85 16.42 13.98
C ILE A 39 15.18 17.03 13.52
N GLU A 40 15.91 17.59 14.47
CA GLU A 40 17.15 18.36 14.22
C GLU A 40 18.39 17.48 13.99
N GLU A 41 18.33 16.16 14.21
CA GLU A 41 19.50 15.27 14.14
C GLU A 41 19.74 14.60 12.77
N GLU A 42 21.00 14.68 12.31
CA GLU A 42 21.51 14.16 11.03
C GLU A 42 21.31 12.65 10.80
N ASN A 43 21.06 11.84 11.85
CA ASN A 43 20.94 10.37 11.76
C ASN A 43 19.49 9.86 11.77
N SER A 44 18.61 10.54 11.04
CA SER A 44 17.18 10.20 11.03
C SER A 44 16.89 9.05 10.06
N PHE A 45 17.24 7.83 10.47
CA PHE A 45 16.80 6.61 9.78
C PHE A 45 15.32 6.34 10.06
N TYR A 46 14.56 6.19 8.98
CA TYR A 46 13.15 5.79 9.04
C TYR A 46 13.00 4.35 8.58
N PHE A 47 12.37 3.52 9.39
CA PHE A 47 12.09 2.14 9.04
C PHE A 47 10.62 1.97 8.65
N GLU A 48 10.35 1.27 7.55
CA GLU A 48 9.00 0.86 7.13
C GLU A 48 8.91 -0.66 7.02
N GLU A 49 7.76 -1.21 7.45
CA GLU A 49 7.38 -2.58 7.19
C GLU A 49 6.67 -2.70 5.82
N GLY A 50 7.30 -3.43 4.90
CA GLY A 50 6.73 -3.68 3.57
C GLY A 50 7.01 -2.59 2.55
N GLY A 51 6.82 -2.94 1.27
CA GLY A 51 7.14 -2.10 0.12
C GLY A 51 6.12 -1.00 -0.17
N GLY A 52 5.77 -0.15 0.81
CA GLY A 52 4.77 0.89 0.65
C GLY A 52 5.15 1.92 -0.41
N ASP A 53 4.43 1.96 -1.53
CA ASP A 53 4.66 2.92 -2.62
C ASP A 53 4.60 4.39 -2.18
N SER A 54 3.92 4.66 -1.06
CA SER A 54 3.76 5.99 -0.47
C SER A 54 5.05 6.53 0.16
N PHE A 55 5.94 5.68 0.69
CA PHE A 55 7.21 6.12 1.27
C PHE A 55 8.34 6.20 0.23
N LYS A 56 8.22 5.46 -0.89
CA LYS A 56 9.13 5.57 -2.04
C LYS A 56 9.16 6.99 -2.63
N LEU A 57 8.04 7.71 -2.56
CA LEU A 57 7.92 9.14 -2.94
C LEU A 57 8.59 10.10 -1.94
N LEU A 58 8.90 9.63 -0.74
CA LEU A 58 9.45 10.42 0.36
C LEU A 58 10.92 10.09 0.65
N ALA A 59 11.43 8.96 0.13
CA ALA A 59 12.78 8.44 0.35
C ALA A 59 13.92 9.39 -0.06
N ARG A 60 13.64 10.47 -0.79
CA ARG A 60 14.61 11.55 -1.05
C ARG A 60 14.06 12.95 -0.80
N ARG A 61 13.48 13.19 0.37
CA ARG A 61 13.30 14.57 0.86
C ARG A 61 14.27 14.87 1.97
N ARG A 62 15.06 15.94 1.79
CA ARG A 62 15.96 16.52 2.80
C ARG A 62 17.07 15.59 3.33
N GLY A 63 17.55 14.66 2.50
CA GLY A 63 18.70 13.82 2.85
C GLY A 63 18.42 12.69 3.86
N HIS A 64 17.16 12.43 4.21
CA HIS A 64 16.80 11.34 5.11
C HIS A 64 16.81 9.99 4.38
N GLN A 65 17.57 9.01 4.90
CA GLN A 65 17.58 7.65 4.38
C GLN A 65 16.44 6.84 5.00
N VAL A 66 15.66 6.19 4.13
CA VAL A 66 14.56 5.30 4.54
C VAL A 66 15.00 3.87 4.28
N PHE A 67 14.88 3.04 5.29
CA PHE A 67 15.20 1.61 5.23
C PHE A 67 13.92 0.80 5.32
N THR A 68 13.90 -0.37 4.69
CA THR A 68 12.75 -1.27 4.75
C THR A 68 13.16 -2.72 4.83
N LEU A 69 12.23 -3.52 5.30
CA LEU A 69 12.31 -4.95 5.45
C LEU A 69 11.02 -5.56 4.88
N PRO A 70 11.06 -6.74 4.25
CA PRO A 70 9.85 -7.43 3.85
C PRO A 70 8.96 -7.71 5.08
N GLY A 71 7.69 -7.29 5.07
CA GLY A 71 6.81 -7.45 6.24
C GLY A 71 6.58 -8.90 6.71
N ILE A 72 6.95 -9.90 5.89
CA ILE A 72 7.00 -11.29 6.34
C ILE A 72 7.97 -11.49 7.51
N ARG A 73 9.08 -10.74 7.57
CA ARG A 73 10.08 -10.83 8.64
C ARG A 73 9.55 -10.32 9.96
N THR A 74 8.84 -9.18 9.96
CA THR A 74 8.11 -8.68 11.14
C THR A 74 7.08 -9.71 11.62
N LYS A 75 6.32 -10.31 10.69
CA LYS A 75 5.38 -11.37 11.02
C LYS A 75 6.06 -12.59 11.66
N GLU A 76 7.11 -13.12 11.04
CA GLU A 76 7.86 -14.29 11.51
C GLU A 76 8.45 -14.05 12.91
N CYS A 77 9.09 -12.89 13.12
CA CYS A 77 9.65 -12.54 14.42
C CYS A 77 8.55 -12.38 15.49
N ARG A 78 7.44 -11.69 15.17
CA ARG A 78 6.29 -11.56 16.08
C ARG A 78 5.69 -12.90 16.48
N GLU A 79 5.54 -13.82 15.51
CA GLU A 79 5.02 -15.17 15.74
C GLU A 79 5.99 -16.02 16.57
N GLY A 80 7.30 -15.91 16.32
CA GLY A 80 8.34 -16.54 17.15
C GLY A 80 8.31 -16.09 18.61
N LEU A 81 8.03 -14.80 18.85
CA LEU A 81 7.84 -14.22 20.18
C LEU A 81 6.44 -14.48 20.79
N LYS A 82 5.55 -15.16 20.07
CA LYS A 82 4.16 -15.46 20.48
C LYS A 82 3.34 -14.21 20.82
N LEU A 83 3.60 -13.10 20.13
CA LEU A 83 2.89 -11.83 20.33
C LEU A 83 1.67 -11.72 19.40
N PRO A 84 0.52 -11.21 19.91
CA PRO A 84 -0.65 -10.96 19.07
C PRO A 84 -0.37 -9.83 18.07
N LYS A 85 -1.08 -9.84 16.93
CA LYS A 85 -0.94 -8.80 15.91
C LYS A 85 -1.55 -7.48 16.40
N THR A 86 -0.70 -6.54 16.77
CA THR A 86 -1.04 -5.14 17.10
C THR A 86 0.05 -4.22 16.54
N ASP A 87 -0.27 -2.94 16.35
CA ASP A 87 0.70 -1.98 15.82
C ASP A 87 1.88 -1.77 16.78
N GLU A 88 1.60 -1.82 18.10
CA GLU A 88 2.59 -1.68 19.16
C GLU A 88 3.54 -2.88 19.20
N ASN A 89 3.01 -4.10 19.07
CA ASN A 89 3.84 -5.30 19.03
C ASN A 89 4.68 -5.37 17.75
N ASP A 90 4.11 -4.99 16.60
CA ASP A 90 4.86 -4.90 15.35
C ASP A 90 6.01 -3.86 15.50
N ALA A 91 5.78 -2.72 16.15
CA ALA A 91 6.82 -1.72 16.42
C ALA A 91 7.93 -2.24 17.37
N SER A 92 7.56 -2.96 18.44
CA SER A 92 8.53 -3.58 19.35
C SER A 92 9.38 -4.66 18.65
N VAL A 93 8.75 -5.47 17.79
CA VAL A 93 9.44 -6.48 16.98
C VAL A 93 10.44 -5.83 16.02
N ILE A 94 10.06 -4.72 15.38
CA ILE A 94 10.97 -3.98 14.49
C ILE A 94 12.18 -3.43 15.25
N LYS A 95 12.00 -2.95 16.49
CA LYS A 95 13.12 -2.52 17.35
C LYS A 95 14.12 -3.66 17.61
N ILE A 96 13.64 -4.90 17.74
CA ILE A 96 14.50 -6.10 17.88
C ILE A 96 15.22 -6.37 16.55
N LEU A 97 14.47 -6.40 15.45
CA LEU A 97 15.01 -6.67 14.11
C LEU A 97 16.11 -5.67 13.72
N ILE A 98 15.95 -4.39 14.03
CA ILE A 98 16.98 -3.37 13.74
C ILE A 98 18.25 -3.61 14.55
N LYS A 99 18.11 -4.07 15.81
CA LYS A 99 19.26 -4.33 16.68
C LYS A 99 20.00 -5.61 16.33
N GLU A 100 19.28 -6.65 15.90
CA GLU A 100 19.81 -8.00 15.74
C GLU A 100 20.07 -8.39 14.28
N TYR A 101 19.37 -7.78 13.32
CA TYR A 101 19.38 -8.16 11.90
C TYR A 101 19.38 -6.91 10.99
N LEU A 102 20.25 -5.95 11.29
CA LEU A 102 20.32 -4.66 10.57
C LEU A 102 20.58 -4.87 9.07
N GLU A 103 21.35 -5.89 8.71
CA GLU A 103 21.69 -6.26 7.34
C GLU A 103 20.51 -6.73 6.48
N GLU A 104 19.40 -7.11 7.11
CA GLU A 104 18.18 -7.48 6.37
C GLU A 104 17.39 -6.26 5.92
N PHE A 105 17.68 -5.10 6.49
CA PHE A 105 17.12 -3.83 6.05
C PHE A 105 17.88 -3.31 4.84
N TYR A 106 17.15 -2.92 3.82
CA TYR A 106 17.70 -2.31 2.62
C TYR A 106 17.20 -0.89 2.45
N GLU A 107 18.07 -0.02 1.93
CA GLU A 107 17.71 1.37 1.63
C GLU A 107 16.67 1.41 0.51
N PHE A 108 15.58 2.15 0.76
CA PHE A 108 14.59 2.45 -0.26
C PHE A 108 15.20 3.38 -1.31
N LYS A 109 15.13 2.96 -2.58
CA LYS A 109 15.48 3.83 -3.71
C LYS A 109 14.30 4.71 -4.09
N GLU A 110 14.58 5.99 -4.33
CA GLU A 110 13.62 6.91 -4.94
C GLU A 110 13.12 6.32 -6.26
N LEU A 111 11.80 6.34 -6.44
CA LEU A 111 11.20 6.02 -7.73
C LEU A 111 11.17 7.26 -8.60
N ASP A 112 11.43 7.10 -9.89
CA ASP A 112 11.06 8.13 -10.85
C ASP A 112 9.53 8.32 -10.83
N GLU A 113 9.11 9.51 -11.27
CA GLU A 113 7.72 9.94 -11.18
C GLU A 113 6.76 8.98 -11.90
N ILE A 114 7.16 8.43 -13.06
CA ILE A 114 6.33 7.55 -13.86
C ILE A 114 6.14 6.21 -13.13
N THR A 115 7.22 5.63 -12.59
CA THR A 115 7.13 4.40 -11.78
C THR A 115 6.26 4.59 -10.54
N ALA A 116 6.38 5.73 -9.87
CA ALA A 116 5.57 6.01 -8.69
C ALA A 116 4.08 6.15 -9.05
N ARG A 117 3.75 6.84 -10.14
CA ARG A 117 2.38 6.95 -10.68
C ARG A 117 1.80 5.58 -11.00
N ILE A 118 2.55 4.74 -11.72
CA ILE A 118 2.15 3.36 -12.04
C ILE A 118 1.85 2.58 -10.77
N SER A 119 2.74 2.65 -9.77
CA SER A 119 2.60 1.92 -8.51
C SER A 119 1.35 2.34 -7.73
N ILE A 120 1.10 3.65 -7.60
CA ILE A 120 -0.10 4.17 -6.95
C ILE A 120 -1.36 3.71 -7.68
N ILE A 121 -1.44 3.93 -8.99
CA ILE A 121 -2.62 3.57 -9.78
C ILE A 121 -2.88 2.06 -9.71
N PHE A 122 -1.83 1.25 -9.81
CA PHE A 122 -1.93 -0.20 -9.72
C PHE A 122 -2.50 -0.66 -8.37
N LYS A 123 -2.03 -0.05 -7.27
CA LYS A 123 -2.49 -0.37 -5.91
C LYS A 123 -3.93 0.04 -5.68
N GLU A 124 -4.30 1.27 -6.05
CA GLU A 124 -5.68 1.76 -5.95
C GLU A 124 -6.62 0.89 -6.79
N ARG A 125 -6.21 0.50 -8.01
CA ARG A 125 -6.95 -0.43 -8.86
C ARG A 125 -7.20 -1.77 -8.19
N ALA A 126 -6.18 -2.36 -7.56
CA ALA A 126 -6.30 -3.63 -6.85
C ALA A 126 -7.23 -3.53 -5.63
N ASP A 127 -7.17 -2.43 -4.87
CA ASP A 127 -8.05 -2.19 -3.74
C ASP A 127 -9.52 -1.98 -4.19
N THR A 128 -9.76 -1.20 -5.25
CA THR A 128 -11.08 -1.03 -5.87
C THR A 128 -11.66 -2.36 -6.32
N GLU A 129 -10.88 -3.19 -7.03
CA GLU A 129 -11.30 -4.52 -7.49
C GLU A 129 -11.73 -5.41 -6.31
N LYS A 130 -10.93 -5.44 -5.25
CA LYS A 130 -11.22 -6.21 -4.05
C LYS A 130 -12.53 -5.78 -3.39
N ILE A 131 -12.76 -4.47 -3.26
CA ILE A 131 -14.00 -3.93 -2.69
C ILE A 131 -15.19 -4.25 -3.60
N MET A 132 -15.03 -4.11 -4.91
CA MET A 132 -16.07 -4.41 -5.89
C MET A 132 -16.49 -5.88 -5.84
N VAL A 133 -15.54 -6.83 -5.87
CA VAL A 133 -15.81 -8.27 -5.78
C VAL A 133 -16.53 -8.60 -4.47
N ALA A 134 -16.04 -8.09 -3.34
CA ALA A 134 -16.71 -8.29 -2.05
C ALA A 134 -18.14 -7.73 -2.04
N THR A 135 -18.38 -6.60 -2.71
CA THR A 135 -19.71 -5.99 -2.81
C THR A 135 -20.63 -6.79 -3.73
N LYS A 136 -20.14 -7.31 -4.86
CA LYS A 136 -20.88 -8.22 -5.76
C LYS A 136 -21.31 -9.49 -5.03
N LEU A 137 -20.41 -10.11 -4.25
CA LEU A 137 -20.74 -11.29 -3.42
C LEU A 137 -21.80 -10.98 -2.36
N ARG A 138 -21.71 -9.82 -1.70
CA ARG A 138 -22.72 -9.37 -0.73
C ARG A 138 -24.08 -9.13 -1.38
N LEU A 139 -24.11 -8.57 -2.59
CA LEU A 139 -25.35 -8.38 -3.35
C LEU A 139 -25.96 -9.73 -3.72
N PHE A 140 -25.17 -10.68 -4.20
CA PHE A 140 -25.63 -12.04 -4.49
C PHE A 140 -26.25 -12.69 -3.25
N ALA A 141 -25.55 -12.65 -2.11
CA ALA A 141 -26.06 -13.18 -0.85
C ALA A 141 -27.33 -12.46 -0.37
N LEU A 142 -27.43 -11.14 -0.60
CA LEU A 142 -28.64 -10.37 -0.30
C LEU A 142 -29.81 -10.83 -1.15
N LYS A 143 -29.65 -10.93 -2.48
CA LYS A 143 -30.71 -11.38 -3.40
C LYS A 143 -31.28 -12.75 -2.98
N ASN A 144 -30.42 -13.72 -2.68
CA ASN A 144 -30.86 -15.05 -2.23
C ASN A 144 -31.63 -15.02 -0.90
N ARG A 145 -31.29 -14.11 0.02
CA ARG A 145 -32.03 -13.95 1.29
C ARG A 145 -33.39 -13.31 1.07
N LEU A 146 -33.47 -12.35 0.15
CA LEU A 146 -34.71 -11.65 -0.19
C LEU A 146 -35.70 -12.55 -0.93
N GLU A 147 -35.25 -13.62 -1.59
CA GLU A 147 -36.14 -14.67 -2.12
C GLU A 147 -36.90 -15.42 -1.01
N LEU A 148 -36.35 -15.44 0.21
CA LEU A 148 -36.90 -16.18 1.35
C LEU A 148 -37.71 -15.31 2.32
N VAL A 149 -37.64 -13.98 2.18
CA VAL A 149 -38.18 -13.04 3.17
C VAL A 149 -38.84 -11.86 2.47
N ASN A 150 -40.11 -11.60 2.80
CA ASN A 150 -40.82 -10.38 2.43
C ASN A 150 -40.49 -9.27 3.43
N LEU A 151 -39.84 -8.20 2.96
CA LEU A 151 -39.49 -6.99 3.70
C LEU A 151 -40.45 -5.82 3.38
N ASN A 152 -41.70 -6.08 3.03
CA ASN A 152 -42.74 -5.07 2.84
C ASN A 152 -42.38 -3.98 1.81
N GLY A 153 -41.65 -4.33 0.74
CA GLY A 153 -41.35 -3.43 -0.38
C GLY A 153 -39.98 -2.73 -0.33
N TYR A 154 -39.19 -2.91 0.74
CA TYR A 154 -37.84 -2.33 0.86
C TYR A 154 -36.75 -3.11 0.11
N GLU A 155 -37.06 -4.29 -0.43
CA GLU A 155 -36.14 -5.21 -1.10
C GLU A 155 -35.47 -4.55 -2.31
N LYS A 156 -36.30 -3.88 -3.13
CA LYS A 156 -35.88 -3.24 -4.36
C LYS A 156 -34.87 -2.12 -4.08
N GLU A 157 -35.16 -1.27 -3.10
CA GLU A 157 -34.28 -0.15 -2.73
C GLU A 157 -32.92 -0.65 -2.18
N ALA A 158 -32.93 -1.72 -1.37
CA ALA A 158 -31.71 -2.31 -0.82
C ALA A 158 -30.80 -2.90 -1.92
N VAL A 159 -31.40 -3.56 -2.92
CA VAL A 159 -30.70 -4.09 -4.10
C VAL A 159 -30.14 -2.95 -4.95
N GLU A 160 -30.97 -1.96 -5.30
CA GLU A 160 -30.58 -0.83 -6.15
C GLU A 160 -29.43 -0.02 -5.55
N LYS A 161 -29.43 0.20 -4.22
CA LYS A 161 -28.32 0.87 -3.52
C LYS A 161 -27.00 0.11 -3.68
N LYS A 162 -27.00 -1.21 -3.56
CA LYS A 162 -25.80 -2.04 -3.75
C LYS A 162 -25.35 -2.06 -5.21
N GLU A 163 -26.28 -2.13 -6.15
CA GLU A 163 -25.99 -2.06 -7.58
C GLU A 163 -25.38 -0.72 -7.99
N ALA A 164 -25.87 0.40 -7.43
CA ALA A 164 -25.30 1.73 -7.64
C ALA A 164 -23.84 1.81 -7.15
N ILE A 165 -23.54 1.28 -5.96
CA ILE A 165 -22.15 1.23 -5.44
C ILE A 165 -21.26 0.38 -6.37
N ILE A 166 -21.75 -0.76 -6.86
CA ILE A 166 -20.99 -1.61 -7.78
C ILE A 166 -20.71 -0.89 -9.09
N ARG A 167 -21.68 -0.14 -9.63
CA ARG A 167 -21.49 0.67 -10.85
C ARG A 167 -20.42 1.73 -10.65
N ALA A 168 -20.48 2.49 -9.56
CA ALA A 168 -19.46 3.50 -9.27
C ALA A 168 -18.05 2.88 -9.15
N LEU A 169 -17.91 1.76 -8.43
CA LEU A 169 -16.62 1.06 -8.32
C LEU A 169 -16.13 0.51 -9.66
N GLN A 170 -17.03 0.08 -10.55
CA GLN A 170 -16.69 -0.39 -11.88
C GLN A 170 -16.18 0.77 -12.77
N GLU A 171 -16.84 1.93 -12.73
CA GLU A 171 -16.42 3.14 -13.44
C GLU A 171 -15.03 3.61 -12.96
N ASP A 172 -14.80 3.64 -11.64
CA ASP A 172 -13.50 3.96 -11.05
C ASP A 172 -12.41 2.97 -11.51
N PHE A 173 -12.70 1.67 -11.48
CA PHE A 173 -11.75 0.63 -11.91
C PHE A 173 -11.37 0.77 -13.39
N GLU A 174 -12.33 1.11 -14.25
CA GLU A 174 -12.10 1.34 -15.67
C GLU A 174 -11.26 2.59 -15.91
N LEU A 175 -11.54 3.68 -15.20
CA LEU A 175 -10.72 4.90 -15.24
C LEU A 175 -9.28 4.60 -14.79
N GLN A 176 -9.10 3.94 -13.66
CA GLN A 176 -7.79 3.54 -13.14
C GLN A 176 -7.05 2.63 -14.13
N THR A 177 -7.75 1.71 -14.79
CA THR A 177 -7.14 0.83 -15.82
C THR A 177 -6.66 1.62 -17.04
N LYS A 178 -7.43 2.60 -17.51
CA LYS A 178 -7.01 3.50 -18.60
C LYS A 178 -5.80 4.34 -18.22
N LEU A 179 -5.81 4.93 -17.01
CA LEU A 179 -4.69 5.71 -16.49
C LEU A 179 -3.42 4.85 -16.35
N LEU A 180 -3.55 3.64 -15.80
CA LEU A 180 -2.45 2.69 -15.69
C LEU A 180 -1.85 2.40 -17.07
N GLN A 181 -2.69 2.15 -18.07
CA GLN A 181 -2.23 1.89 -19.43
C GLN A 181 -1.44 3.07 -20.01
N ILE A 182 -1.94 4.30 -19.83
CA ILE A 182 -1.25 5.52 -20.31
C ILE A 182 0.13 5.64 -19.66
N GLU A 183 0.23 5.50 -18.33
CA GLU A 183 1.50 5.67 -17.63
C GLU A 183 2.47 4.52 -17.93
N VAL A 184 2.01 3.27 -17.99
CA VAL A 184 2.84 2.12 -18.39
C VAL A 184 3.41 2.33 -19.78
N GLN A 185 2.64 2.84 -20.73
CA GLN A 185 3.11 3.09 -22.09
C GLN A 185 4.20 4.16 -22.19
N ARG A 186 4.30 5.05 -21.20
CA ARG A 186 5.35 6.08 -21.10
C ARG A 186 6.61 5.57 -20.42
N HIS A 187 6.53 4.44 -19.72
CA HIS A 187 7.65 3.92 -18.95
C HIS A 187 8.66 3.20 -19.86
N PRO A 188 9.97 3.47 -19.78
CA PRO A 188 10.98 2.86 -20.66
C PRO A 188 10.94 1.32 -20.65
N VAL A 189 10.70 0.71 -19.48
CA VAL A 189 10.59 -0.76 -19.39
C VAL A 189 9.51 -1.34 -20.30
N TRP A 190 8.43 -0.59 -20.54
CA TRP A 190 7.39 -1.02 -21.49
C TRP A 190 7.92 -1.06 -22.92
N SER A 191 8.49 0.03 -23.42
CA SER A 191 8.99 0.12 -24.79
C SER A 191 10.14 -0.85 -25.04
N ASP A 192 11.03 -0.98 -24.08
CA ASP A 192 12.34 -1.59 -24.27
C ASP A 192 12.29 -3.11 -24.04
N TYR A 193 11.38 -3.58 -23.17
CA TYR A 193 11.37 -4.99 -22.74
C TYR A 193 10.00 -5.66 -22.84
N LEU A 194 8.89 -4.99 -22.50
CA LEU A 194 7.61 -5.69 -22.28
C LEU A 194 6.65 -5.68 -23.48
N LYS A 195 6.67 -4.65 -24.33
CA LYS A 195 5.67 -4.42 -25.39
C LYS A 195 5.49 -5.58 -26.37
N GLY A 196 6.56 -6.32 -26.67
CA GLY A 196 6.55 -7.44 -27.62
C GLY A 196 6.24 -8.81 -27.01
N ILE A 197 6.13 -8.90 -25.69
CA ILE A 197 5.99 -10.20 -25.01
C ILE A 197 4.52 -10.63 -25.04
N LYS A 198 4.26 -11.79 -25.67
CA LYS A 198 2.92 -12.38 -25.72
C LYS A 198 2.40 -12.63 -24.30
N GLY A 199 1.20 -12.13 -24.01
CA GLY A 199 0.55 -12.27 -22.71
C GLY A 199 0.90 -11.17 -21.70
N VAL A 200 1.83 -10.25 -22.02
CA VAL A 200 2.16 -9.10 -21.18
C VAL A 200 1.44 -7.87 -21.70
N GLY A 201 0.21 -7.67 -21.24
CA GLY A 201 -0.54 -6.43 -21.46
C GLY A 201 -0.18 -5.33 -20.44
N PRO A 202 -0.70 -4.11 -20.60
CA PRO A 202 -0.42 -2.99 -19.68
C PRO A 202 -0.73 -3.27 -18.21
N ALA A 203 -1.74 -4.10 -17.91
CA ALA A 203 -2.04 -4.51 -16.53
C ALA A 203 -0.95 -5.40 -15.93
N VAL A 204 -0.45 -6.38 -16.70
CA VAL A 204 0.64 -7.27 -16.27
C VAL A 204 1.94 -6.47 -16.16
N ALA A 205 2.24 -5.63 -17.15
CA ALA A 205 3.39 -4.74 -17.13
C ALA A 205 3.35 -3.76 -15.95
N GLY A 206 2.19 -3.16 -15.65
CA GLY A 206 2.01 -2.32 -14.48
C GLY A 206 2.28 -3.08 -13.17
N GLY A 207 1.85 -4.34 -13.07
CA GLY A 207 2.17 -5.20 -11.95
C GLY A 207 3.66 -5.57 -11.85
N LEU A 208 4.33 -5.77 -12.98
CA LEU A 208 5.78 -6.02 -13.03
C LEU A 208 6.61 -4.78 -12.69
N ILE A 209 6.19 -3.59 -13.15
CA ILE A 209 6.86 -2.32 -12.84
C ILE A 209 6.65 -1.97 -11.36
N ALA A 210 5.41 -2.12 -10.85
CA ALA A 210 5.10 -1.89 -9.45
C ALA A 210 5.72 -2.96 -8.52
N GLY A 211 5.80 -4.21 -9.00
CA GLY A 211 6.25 -5.38 -8.24
C GLY A 211 7.74 -5.73 -8.40
N GLY A 212 8.42 -5.23 -9.42
CA GLY A 212 9.79 -5.57 -9.81
C GLY A 212 10.88 -5.18 -8.81
N GLN A 213 10.52 -4.56 -7.69
CA GLN A 213 11.42 -4.35 -6.55
C GLN A 213 11.25 -5.36 -5.41
N LYS A 214 10.36 -6.35 -5.52
CA LYS A 214 10.40 -7.55 -4.68
C LYS A 214 11.35 -8.58 -5.29
N GLY A 215 12.65 -8.29 -5.23
CA GLY A 215 13.72 -9.26 -5.50
C GLY A 215 13.90 -9.65 -6.97
N PHE A 216 14.72 -8.89 -7.68
CA PHE A 216 15.64 -9.48 -8.65
C PHE A 216 17.05 -9.05 -8.26
N SER A 217 17.73 -9.93 -7.53
CA SER A 217 19.18 -10.00 -7.56
C SER A 217 19.55 -10.59 -8.92
N ILE A 218 20.21 -9.79 -9.77
CA ILE A 218 21.05 -10.33 -10.85
C ILE A 218 22.43 -10.53 -10.26
#